data_AF-A0A498SLE3-F1
#
_entry.id   AF-A0A498SLE3-F1
#
_cell.length_a   1.000
_cell.length_b   1.000
_cell.length_c   1.000
_cell.angle_alpha   90.00
_cell.angle_beta   90.00
_cell.angle_gamma   90.00
#
_symmetry.space_group_name_H-M   'P 1'
#
loop_
_entity.id
_entity.type
_entity.pdbx_description
1 polymer ?
#
loop_
_entity_poly.entity_id
_entity_poly.type
_entity_poly.pdbx_seq_one_letter_code
_entity_poly.pdbx_strand_id
1 'polypeptide(L)'
;IGGISLGELYNCVEQFTVMESPSWMFSKALSHRQKVCRLFKRAMREVDGYYGTDISLYILTSAGDIRIRQGYRFNLEARFQKVVMRARFDAYKNENDPDKARLLYLDGCRQIWERKHWTTFRFGSDVGGASYDRDKHNMPDAMLDSTTWTNVEREQFPYYFNRREQRKKELLAHWSKIEKEWDEELAKIQTELPKSSEKEVNKNK
;
A
#
# COMPACT_ATOMS: atom_id res chain seq x y z
N ILE A 1 18.00 31.19 -6.96
CA ILE A 1 16.74 30.40 -6.90
C ILE A 1 16.73 29.56 -8.16
N GLY A 2 17.32 28.36 -8.10
CA GLY A 2 17.49 27.49 -9.26
C GLY A 2 16.14 26.90 -9.65
N GLY A 3 15.62 27.32 -10.79
CA GLY A 3 14.39 26.78 -11.36
C GLY A 3 14.64 25.36 -11.83
N ILE A 4 14.07 24.38 -11.13
CA ILE A 4 13.99 22.99 -11.59
C ILE A 4 13.16 22.99 -12.87
N SER A 5 13.71 22.40 -13.93
CA SER A 5 13.09 22.35 -15.25
C SER A 5 11.81 21.50 -15.23
N LEU A 6 10.85 21.80 -16.11
CA LEU A 6 9.62 21.00 -16.27
C LEU A 6 9.93 19.50 -16.52
N GLY A 7 11.05 19.18 -17.15
CA GLY A 7 11.51 17.80 -17.37
C GLY A 7 11.96 17.07 -16.09
N GLU A 8 12.58 17.78 -15.14
CA GLU A 8 12.93 17.22 -13.83
C GLU A 8 11.68 17.03 -12.95
N LEU A 9 10.68 17.90 -13.10
CA LEU A 9 9.37 17.74 -12.47
C LEU A 9 8.61 16.53 -13.02
N TYR A 10 8.65 16.33 -14.34
CA TYR A 10 8.06 15.14 -14.97
C TYR A 10 8.76 13.85 -14.51
N ASN A 11 10.09 13.81 -14.48
CA ASN A 11 10.84 12.65 -13.95
C ASN A 11 10.58 12.39 -12.45
N CYS A 12 10.44 13.44 -11.65
CA CYS A 12 10.07 13.33 -10.24
C CYS A 12 8.66 12.75 -10.07
N VAL A 13 7.68 13.23 -10.86
CA VAL A 13 6.30 12.74 -10.87
C VAL A 13 6.23 11.30 -11.40
N GLU A 14 7.01 10.97 -12.43
CA GLU A 14 7.12 9.60 -12.94
C GLU A 14 7.66 8.68 -11.85
N GLN A 15 8.77 9.03 -11.18
CA GLN A 15 9.29 8.29 -10.02
C GLN A 15 8.31 8.27 -8.83
N PHE A 16 7.43 9.26 -8.68
CA PHE A 16 6.39 9.29 -7.65
C PHE A 16 5.18 8.40 -7.99
N THR A 17 4.84 8.28 -9.28
CA THR A 17 3.84 7.33 -9.79
C THR A 17 4.40 5.91 -9.90
N VAL A 18 5.72 5.79 -10.08
CA VAL A 18 6.54 4.59 -10.04
C VAL A 18 7.05 4.39 -8.60
N MET A 19 6.18 4.61 -7.62
CA MET A 19 6.35 4.00 -6.30
C MET A 19 6.12 2.49 -6.48
N GLU A 20 7.14 1.77 -6.96
CA GLU A 20 7.38 0.31 -6.93
C GLU A 20 6.12 -0.58 -6.83
N SER A 21 5.07 -0.20 -7.55
CA SER A 21 3.87 -0.99 -7.72
C SER A 21 3.97 -1.32 -9.19
N PRO A 22 4.37 -2.56 -9.52
CA PRO A 22 4.58 -2.93 -10.90
C PRO A 22 3.33 -2.57 -11.72
N SER A 23 3.54 -2.03 -12.91
CA SER A 23 2.51 -1.52 -13.82
C SER A 23 1.36 -2.51 -14.06
N TRP A 24 1.61 -3.81 -13.82
CA TRP A 24 0.66 -4.92 -13.93
C TRP A 24 -0.29 -5.10 -12.73
N MET A 25 -0.17 -4.33 -11.64
CA MET A 25 -1.03 -4.45 -10.45
C MET A 25 -2.21 -3.46 -10.44
N PHE A 26 -2.35 -2.63 -11.47
CA PHE A 26 -3.40 -1.61 -11.55
C PHE A 26 -4.57 -2.07 -12.42
N SER A 27 -5.54 -2.76 -11.83
CA SER A 27 -6.77 -3.15 -12.52
C SER A 27 -7.69 -1.96 -12.89
N LYS A 28 -7.50 -0.78 -12.28
CA LYS A 28 -8.27 0.46 -12.54
C LYS A 28 -7.45 1.74 -12.32
N ALA A 29 -7.51 2.71 -13.24
CA ALA A 29 -6.87 4.02 -13.07
C ALA A 29 -7.23 4.68 -11.72
N LEU A 30 -6.23 5.19 -11.00
CA LEU A 30 -6.40 5.77 -9.66
C LEU A 30 -7.13 7.12 -9.72
N SER A 31 -8.17 7.30 -8.89
CA SER A 31 -8.90 8.58 -8.81
C SER A 31 -8.07 9.68 -8.13
N HIS A 32 -8.38 10.95 -8.41
CA HIS A 32 -7.65 12.09 -7.83
C HIS A 32 -7.71 12.09 -6.29
N ARG A 33 -8.88 11.79 -5.70
CA ARG A 33 -9.03 11.63 -4.24
C ARG A 33 -8.08 10.57 -3.68
N GLN A 34 -7.99 9.41 -4.31
CA GLN A 34 -7.10 8.34 -3.87
C GLN A 34 -5.62 8.73 -3.98
N LYS A 35 -5.24 9.46 -5.03
CA LYS A 35 -3.89 10.05 -5.18
C LYS A 35 -3.55 10.96 -4.00
N VAL A 36 -4.43 11.90 -3.67
CA VAL A 36 -4.24 12.82 -2.53
C VAL A 36 -4.16 12.08 -1.19
N CYS A 37 -5.00 11.05 -0.96
CA CYS A 37 -4.91 10.25 0.27
C CYS A 37 -3.59 9.49 0.39
N ARG A 38 -3.04 8.97 -0.71
CA ARG A 38 -1.72 8.32 -0.73
C ARG A 38 -0.60 9.32 -0.46
N LEU A 39 -0.67 10.51 -1.07
CA LEU A 39 0.27 11.60 -0.82
C LEU A 39 0.28 12.01 0.66
N PHE A 40 -0.90 12.20 1.25
CA PHE A 40 -1.06 12.51 2.67
C PHE A 40 -0.46 11.41 3.56
N LYS A 41 -0.78 10.13 3.29
CA LYS A 41 -0.22 9.00 4.05
C LYS A 41 1.30 8.98 3.98
N ARG A 42 1.88 9.24 2.80
CA ARG A 42 3.34 9.32 2.61
C ARG A 42 3.94 10.49 3.39
N ALA A 43 3.37 11.69 3.29
CA ALA A 43 3.83 12.87 4.03
C ALA A 43 3.90 12.62 5.54
N MET A 44 2.89 11.95 6.10
CA MET A 44 2.84 11.61 7.52
C MET A 44 3.95 10.62 7.93
N ARG A 45 4.35 9.71 7.03
CA ARG A 45 5.48 8.78 7.26
C ARG A 45 6.83 9.46 7.17
N GLU A 46 6.98 10.45 6.30
CA GLU A 46 8.19 11.27 6.28
C GLU A 46 8.34 12.07 7.58
N VAL A 47 7.25 12.66 8.09
CA VAL A 47 7.25 13.33 9.40
C VAL A 47 7.65 12.37 10.53
N ASP A 48 7.15 11.12 10.50
CA ASP A 48 7.60 10.08 11.43
C ASP A 48 9.09 9.75 11.27
N GLY A 49 9.63 9.78 10.05
CA GLY A 49 11.05 9.56 9.79
C GLY A 49 11.94 10.65 10.39
N TYR A 50 11.53 11.92 10.35
CA TYR A 50 12.30 13.04 10.89
C TYR A 50 12.19 13.21 12.41
N TYR A 51 10.99 13.04 12.97
CA TYR A 51 10.71 13.39 14.37
C TYR A 51 10.39 12.18 15.26
N GLY A 52 10.24 10.98 14.68
CA GLY A 52 9.80 9.79 15.41
C GLY A 52 10.91 8.99 16.09
N THR A 53 12.18 9.31 15.83
CA THR A 53 13.36 8.60 16.37
C THR A 53 13.95 9.23 17.63
N ASP A 54 13.28 10.20 18.24
CA ASP A 54 13.73 10.87 19.48
C ASP A 54 13.72 9.91 20.69
N ILE A 55 14.67 8.99 20.73
CA ILE A 55 15.13 8.31 21.93
C ILE A 55 16.02 9.31 22.65
N SER A 56 15.41 10.28 23.32
CA SER A 56 16.16 11.19 24.17
C SER A 56 16.49 10.48 25.49
N LEU A 57 17.69 9.90 25.57
CA LEU A 57 18.27 9.35 26.79
C LEU A 57 18.62 10.51 27.72
N TYR A 58 17.71 10.90 28.61
CA TYR A 58 18.04 11.80 29.72
C TYR A 58 18.47 10.99 30.94
N ILE A 59 19.75 11.11 31.32
CA ILE A 59 20.25 10.67 32.62
C ILE A 59 19.74 11.68 33.65
N LEU A 60 18.71 11.31 34.42
CA LEU A 60 18.29 12.08 35.59
C LEU A 60 19.24 11.75 36.75
N THR A 61 20.36 12.47 36.84
CA THR A 61 21.24 12.45 38.02
C THR A 61 20.64 13.33 39.11
N SER A 62 19.65 12.80 39.83
CA SER A 62 19.25 13.35 41.12
C SER A 62 19.11 12.21 42.12
N ALA A 63 20.12 12.10 42.99
CA ALA A 63 20.13 11.33 44.24
C ALA A 63 19.73 9.84 44.14
N GLY A 64 20.71 8.98 43.87
CA GLY A 64 20.81 7.65 44.48
C GLY A 64 19.97 6.50 43.90
N ASP A 65 19.03 6.74 42.98
CA ASP A 65 18.20 5.67 42.40
C ASP A 65 18.32 5.67 40.87
N ILE A 66 19.26 4.87 40.32
CA ILE A 66 19.43 4.67 38.88
C ILE A 66 18.27 3.81 38.38
N ARG A 67 17.11 4.44 38.17
CA ARG A 67 16.02 3.83 37.42
C ARG A 67 16.14 4.27 35.97
N ILE A 68 16.64 3.37 35.12
CA ILE A 68 16.47 3.48 33.66
C ILE A 68 14.98 3.29 33.38
N ARG A 69 14.17 4.32 33.62
CA ARG A 69 12.79 4.32 33.16
C ARG A 69 12.86 4.76 31.71
N GLN A 70 12.70 3.82 30.78
CA GLN A 70 12.31 4.07 29.40
C GLN A 70 10.94 4.78 29.40
N GLY A 71 10.94 6.03 29.84
CA GLY A 71 9.79 6.90 29.84
C GLY A 71 9.78 7.58 28.48
N TYR A 72 8.92 7.11 27.59
CA TYR A 72 8.56 7.75 26.34
C TYR A 72 8.50 9.28 26.52
N ARG A 73 9.53 10.01 26.11
CA ARG A 73 9.38 11.43 25.78
C ARG A 73 8.47 11.43 24.57
N PHE A 74 7.17 11.46 24.86
CA PHE A 74 6.10 11.39 23.89
C PHE A 74 6.40 12.41 22.80
N ASN A 75 6.70 11.90 21.60
CA ASN A 75 6.41 12.33 20.22
C ASN A 75 5.54 13.60 20.00
N LEU A 76 5.64 14.62 20.85
CA LEU A 76 4.83 15.83 20.87
C LEU A 76 5.15 16.67 19.64
N GLU A 77 6.43 16.74 19.28
CA GLU A 77 6.88 17.42 18.07
C GLU A 77 6.32 16.72 16.82
N ALA A 78 6.48 15.39 16.70
CA ALA A 78 5.90 14.67 15.56
C ALA A 78 4.36 14.83 15.49
N ARG A 79 3.67 14.82 16.63
CA ARG A 79 2.21 15.06 16.68
C ARG A 79 1.85 16.48 16.27
N PHE A 80 2.59 17.48 16.73
CA PHE A 80 2.41 18.88 16.35
C PHE A 80 2.59 19.05 14.85
N GLN A 81 3.70 18.55 14.29
CA GLN A 81 3.98 18.61 12.85
C GLN A 81 2.93 17.88 12.01
N LYS A 82 2.42 16.73 12.48
CA LYS A 82 1.31 16.01 11.85
C LYS A 82 0.01 16.83 11.81
N VAL A 83 -0.31 17.54 12.88
CA VAL A 83 -1.48 18.43 12.93
C VAL A 83 -1.30 19.62 11.99
N VAL A 84 -0.11 20.23 11.95
CA VAL A 84 0.22 21.29 11.00
C VAL A 84 0.08 20.81 9.55
N MET A 85 0.60 19.62 9.23
CA MET A 85 0.43 19.02 7.91
C MET A 85 -1.04 18.79 7.60
N ARG A 86 -1.83 18.26 8.54
CA ARG A 86 -3.27 18.07 8.33
C ARG A 86 -4.00 19.39 8.05
N ALA A 87 -3.68 20.45 8.78
CA ALA A 87 -4.25 21.78 8.56
C ALA A 87 -3.95 22.31 7.14
N ARG A 88 -2.74 22.06 6.61
CA ARG A 88 -2.39 22.42 5.23
C ARG A 88 -3.25 21.70 4.18
N PHE A 89 -3.50 20.40 4.37
CA PHE A 89 -4.37 19.65 3.46
C PHE A 89 -5.84 20.07 3.59
N ASP A 90 -6.30 20.33 4.81
CA ASP A 90 -7.68 20.76 5.05
C ASP A 90 -7.97 22.16 4.47
N ALA A 91 -6.97 23.05 4.39
CA ALA A 91 -7.11 24.38 3.77
C ALA A 91 -7.54 24.34 2.30
N TYR A 92 -7.10 23.32 1.54
CA TYR A 92 -7.39 23.16 0.11
C TYR A 92 -8.44 22.06 -0.17
N LYS A 93 -9.18 21.63 0.84
CA LYS A 93 -10.14 20.52 0.72
C LYS A 93 -11.34 20.85 -0.17
N ASN A 94 -11.76 22.11 -0.21
CA ASN A 94 -12.97 22.58 -0.91
C ASN A 94 -12.65 23.27 -2.25
N GLU A 95 -11.53 22.93 -2.89
CA GLU A 95 -11.17 23.46 -4.21
C GLU A 95 -11.98 22.76 -5.31
N ASN A 96 -12.74 23.53 -6.09
CA ASN A 96 -13.64 22.99 -7.12
C ASN A 96 -12.95 22.82 -8.49
N ASP A 97 -11.91 23.60 -8.78
CA ASP A 97 -11.21 23.57 -10.07
C ASP A 97 -10.29 22.34 -10.18
N PRO A 98 -10.55 21.42 -11.14
CA PRO A 98 -9.75 20.21 -11.30
C PRO A 98 -8.29 20.47 -11.70
N ASP A 99 -8.01 21.54 -12.46
CA ASP A 99 -6.66 21.83 -12.95
C ASP A 99 -5.78 22.37 -11.81
N LYS A 100 -6.34 23.27 -11.01
CA LYS A 100 -5.70 23.73 -9.77
C LYS A 100 -5.46 22.59 -8.79
N ALA A 101 -6.44 21.69 -8.61
CA ALA A 101 -6.28 20.52 -7.73
C ALA A 101 -5.15 19.58 -8.23
N ARG A 102 -5.03 19.40 -9.55
CA ARG A 102 -3.93 18.65 -10.15
C ARG A 102 -2.59 19.34 -9.92
N LEU A 103 -2.50 20.65 -10.09
CA LEU A 103 -1.28 21.41 -9.87
C LEU A 103 -0.82 21.34 -8.40
N LEU A 104 -1.74 21.52 -7.45
CA LEU A 104 -1.46 21.38 -6.01
C LEU A 104 -0.97 19.97 -5.66
N TYR A 105 -1.54 18.95 -6.28
CA TYR A 105 -1.07 17.57 -6.11
C TYR A 105 0.37 17.38 -6.62
N LEU A 106 0.67 17.89 -7.81
CA LEU A 106 2.02 17.80 -8.40
C LEU A 106 3.05 18.57 -7.55
N ASP A 107 2.69 19.75 -7.06
CA ASP A 107 3.52 20.53 -6.14
C ASP A 107 3.73 19.79 -4.82
N GLY A 108 2.70 19.16 -4.26
CA GLY A 108 2.81 18.32 -3.07
C GLY A 108 3.75 17.11 -3.26
N CYS A 109 3.68 16.43 -4.41
CA CYS A 109 4.62 15.36 -4.77
C CYS A 109 6.06 15.88 -4.80
N ARG A 110 6.29 17.03 -5.45
CA ARG A 110 7.59 17.68 -5.54
C ARG A 110 8.15 18.01 -4.15
N GLN A 111 7.35 18.67 -3.29
CA GLN A 111 7.77 19.03 -1.94
C GLN A 111 8.19 17.82 -1.10
N ILE A 112 7.43 16.72 -1.19
CA ILE A 112 7.79 15.48 -0.48
C ILE A 112 9.09 14.90 -1.05
N TRP A 113 9.28 14.93 -2.37
CA TRP A 113 10.49 14.41 -2.98
C TRP A 113 11.74 15.16 -2.54
N GLU A 114 11.68 16.49 -2.52
CA GLU A 114 12.78 17.36 -2.10
C GLU A 114 13.10 17.22 -0.61
N ARG A 115 12.06 16.97 0.22
CA ARG A 115 12.19 16.91 1.68
C ARG A 115 12.13 15.50 2.26
N LYS A 116 12.17 14.44 1.45
CA LYS A 116 12.12 13.06 1.96
C LYS A 116 13.30 12.77 2.88
N HIS A 117 13.07 12.04 3.95
CA HIS A 117 14.16 11.61 4.82
C HIS A 117 15.03 10.60 4.06
N TRP A 118 16.35 10.69 4.22
CA TRP A 118 17.29 9.75 3.58
C TRP A 118 17.07 8.30 4.02
N THR A 119 16.57 8.08 5.25
CA THR A 119 16.13 6.77 5.75
C THR A 119 14.65 6.80 6.13
N THR A 120 13.76 6.64 5.16
CA THR A 120 12.31 6.61 5.41
C THR A 120 11.93 5.50 6.40
N PHE A 121 11.05 5.78 7.36
CA PHE A 121 10.54 4.77 8.29
C PHE A 121 9.71 3.72 7.54
N ARG A 122 10.01 2.44 7.77
CA ARG A 122 9.28 1.29 7.23
C ARG A 122 9.00 0.29 8.34
N PHE A 123 7.85 -0.38 8.27
CA PHE A 123 7.59 -1.48 9.20
C PHE A 123 8.47 -2.68 8.85
N GLY A 124 8.79 -3.51 9.86
CA GLY A 124 9.69 -4.65 9.67
C GLY A 124 9.22 -5.59 8.55
N SER A 125 7.92 -5.91 8.51
CA SER A 125 7.31 -6.82 7.53
C SER A 125 6.96 -6.17 6.20
N ASP A 126 7.02 -4.84 6.08
CA ASP A 126 6.76 -4.16 4.81
C ASP A 126 7.90 -4.44 3.82
N VAL A 127 7.63 -4.30 2.52
CA VAL A 127 8.66 -4.41 1.49
C VAL A 127 9.83 -3.46 1.78
N GLY A 128 11.04 -4.01 1.83
CA GLY A 128 12.25 -3.25 2.18
C GLY A 128 12.36 -2.84 3.65
N GLY A 129 11.57 -3.47 4.54
CA GLY A 129 11.73 -3.44 5.99
C GLY A 129 12.73 -4.48 6.51
N ALA A 130 13.14 -4.36 7.76
CA ALA A 130 14.21 -5.17 8.35
C ALA A 130 13.87 -6.67 8.53
N SER A 131 12.59 -7.03 8.55
CA SER A 131 12.12 -8.42 8.65
C SER A 131 11.28 -8.82 7.44
N TYR A 132 11.44 -8.12 6.32
CA TYR A 132 10.73 -8.43 5.08
C TYR A 132 11.17 -9.80 4.59
N ASP A 133 10.20 -10.67 4.28
CA ASP A 133 10.44 -12.00 3.71
C ASP A 133 11.31 -12.93 4.58
N ARG A 134 11.40 -12.66 5.89
CA ARG A 134 12.17 -13.51 6.83
C ARG A 134 11.54 -14.90 6.99
N ASP A 135 10.21 -14.96 6.94
CA ASP A 135 9.40 -16.18 7.10
C ASP A 135 8.88 -16.70 5.74
N LYS A 136 9.65 -16.51 4.65
CA LYS A 136 9.25 -16.98 3.32
C LYS A 136 9.06 -18.49 3.23
N HIS A 137 9.67 -19.25 4.14
CA HIS A 137 9.70 -20.71 4.11
C HIS A 137 8.37 -21.40 4.48
N ASN A 138 7.23 -20.74 4.30
CA ASN A 138 5.94 -21.38 4.40
C ASN A 138 5.79 -22.38 3.24
N MET A 139 6.05 -23.65 3.54
CA MET A 139 5.91 -24.73 2.58
C MET A 139 4.43 -24.85 2.16
N PRO A 140 4.11 -24.96 0.85
CA PRO A 140 2.73 -25.05 0.39
C PRO A 140 2.04 -26.27 0.97
N ASP A 141 0.76 -26.15 1.34
CA ASP A 141 -0.03 -27.25 1.92
C ASP A 141 -0.04 -28.50 1.01
N ALA A 142 -0.02 -28.30 -0.31
CA ALA A 142 0.06 -29.38 -1.30
C ALA A 142 1.28 -30.32 -1.11
N MET A 143 2.35 -29.86 -0.46
CA MET A 143 3.52 -30.69 -0.15
C MET A 143 3.17 -31.88 0.76
N LEU A 144 2.15 -31.75 1.61
CA LEU A 144 1.69 -32.84 2.48
C LEU A 144 0.98 -33.96 1.70
N ASP A 145 0.60 -33.70 0.45
CA ASP A 145 0.08 -34.71 -0.49
C ASP A 145 1.15 -35.26 -1.43
N SER A 146 2.36 -34.68 -1.39
CA SER A 146 3.47 -35.13 -2.21
C SER A 146 4.04 -36.46 -1.72
N THR A 147 4.78 -37.14 -2.60
CA THR A 147 5.47 -38.42 -2.35
C THR A 147 6.42 -38.39 -1.15
N THR A 148 6.75 -37.21 -0.62
CA THR A 148 7.60 -37.05 0.57
C THR A 148 6.95 -37.58 1.86
N TRP A 149 5.61 -37.65 1.94
CA TRP A 149 4.91 -38.18 3.12
C TRP A 149 4.44 -39.62 2.91
N THR A 150 5.05 -40.55 3.62
CA THR A 150 4.69 -41.97 3.61
C THR A 150 3.45 -42.24 4.46
N ASN A 151 2.73 -43.34 4.19
CA ASN A 151 1.51 -43.69 4.94
C ASN A 151 1.78 -43.82 6.44
N VAL A 152 2.93 -44.38 6.84
CA VAL A 152 3.34 -44.52 8.24
C VAL A 152 3.44 -43.16 8.94
N GLU A 153 3.96 -42.14 8.27
CA GLU A 153 4.06 -40.77 8.82
C GLU A 153 2.70 -40.07 8.87
N ARG A 154 1.79 -40.38 7.93
CA ARG A 154 0.43 -39.84 7.97
C ARG A 154 -0.40 -40.45 9.10
N GLU A 155 -0.21 -41.75 9.35
CA GLU A 155 -0.85 -42.49 10.45
C GLU A 155 -0.45 -41.96 11.82
N GLN A 156 0.69 -41.26 11.96
CA GLN A 156 1.05 -40.56 13.21
C GLN A 156 0.10 -39.40 13.55
N PHE A 157 -0.57 -38.82 12.55
CA PHE A 157 -1.45 -37.64 12.73
C PHE A 157 -2.88 -37.86 12.20
N PRO A 158 -3.62 -38.85 12.70
CA PRO A 158 -4.88 -39.29 12.10
C PRO A 158 -5.96 -38.20 12.13
N TYR A 159 -6.08 -37.46 13.24
CA TYR A 159 -7.06 -36.36 13.37
C TYR A 159 -6.76 -35.17 12.46
N TYR A 160 -5.51 -34.93 12.11
CA TYR A 160 -5.14 -33.84 11.22
C TYR A 160 -5.51 -34.18 9.77
N PHE A 161 -5.10 -35.36 9.28
CA PHE A 161 -5.40 -35.80 7.92
C PHE A 161 -6.90 -36.00 7.68
N ASN A 162 -7.66 -36.55 8.66
CA ASN A 162 -9.11 -36.68 8.53
C ASN A 162 -9.83 -35.32 8.34
N ARG A 163 -9.44 -34.31 9.12
CA ARG A 163 -9.98 -32.95 8.97
C ARG A 163 -9.55 -32.29 7.66
N ARG A 164 -8.33 -32.61 7.19
CA ARG A 164 -7.82 -32.09 5.91
C ARG A 164 -8.59 -32.66 4.73
N GLU A 165 -8.90 -33.95 4.71
CA GLU A 165 -9.71 -34.58 3.66
C GLU A 165 -11.15 -34.04 3.63
N GLN A 166 -11.73 -33.67 4.77
CA GLN A 166 -13.01 -32.96 4.82
C GLN A 166 -12.91 -31.59 4.13
N ARG A 167 -11.89 -30.78 4.46
CA ARG A 167 -11.67 -29.46 3.84
C ARG A 167 -11.39 -29.54 2.34
N LYS A 168 -10.72 -30.60 1.86
CA LYS A 168 -10.51 -30.82 0.41
C LYS A 168 -11.83 -31.04 -0.33
N LYS A 169 -12.74 -31.84 0.25
CA LYS A 169 -14.08 -32.06 -0.31
C LYS A 169 -14.89 -30.77 -0.35
N GLU A 170 -14.82 -29.98 0.72
CA GLU A 170 -15.45 -28.65 0.76
C GLU A 170 -14.88 -27.74 -0.33
N LEU A 171 -13.55 -27.67 -0.48
CA LEU A 171 -12.89 -26.88 -1.52
C LEU A 171 -13.35 -27.26 -2.92
N LEU A 172 -13.43 -28.56 -3.24
CA LEU A 172 -13.93 -29.04 -4.54
C LEU A 172 -15.39 -28.64 -4.77
N ALA A 173 -16.24 -28.77 -3.76
CA ALA A 173 -17.64 -28.35 -3.85
C ALA A 173 -17.81 -26.83 -4.03
N HIS A 174 -16.91 -26.02 -3.44
CA HIS A 174 -16.86 -24.57 -3.66
C HIS A 174 -16.31 -24.23 -5.04
N TRP A 175 -15.28 -24.93 -5.51
CA TRP A 175 -14.66 -24.68 -6.82
C TRP A 175 -15.65 -24.83 -7.97
N SER A 176 -16.45 -25.90 -7.99
CA SER A 176 -17.50 -26.10 -9.00
C SER A 176 -18.61 -25.03 -8.97
N LYS A 177 -18.77 -24.29 -7.87
CA LYS A 177 -19.70 -23.14 -7.80
C LYS A 177 -19.06 -21.90 -8.39
N ILE A 178 -17.80 -21.63 -8.01
CA ILE A 178 -17.01 -20.49 -8.52
C ILE A 178 -16.88 -20.57 -10.04
N GLU A 179 -16.60 -21.75 -10.60
CA GLU A 179 -16.52 -21.94 -12.06
C GLU A 179 -17.81 -21.54 -12.77
N LYS A 180 -18.97 -21.97 -12.26
CA LYS A 180 -20.28 -21.61 -12.82
C LYS A 180 -20.54 -20.10 -12.71
N GLU A 181 -20.26 -19.51 -11.56
CA GLU A 181 -20.41 -18.07 -11.35
C GLU A 181 -19.53 -17.26 -12.30
N TRP A 182 -18.29 -17.72 -12.54
CA TRP A 182 -17.36 -17.10 -13.49
C TRP A 182 -17.86 -17.22 -14.92
N ASP A 183 -18.35 -18.38 -15.34
CA ASP A 183 -18.94 -18.56 -16.68
C ASP A 183 -20.14 -17.64 -16.89
N GLU A 184 -20.99 -17.49 -15.88
CA GLU A 184 -22.12 -16.56 -15.89
C GLU A 184 -21.67 -15.09 -15.95
N GLU A 185 -20.64 -14.69 -15.19
CA GLU A 185 -20.07 -13.34 -15.21
C GLU A 185 -19.41 -13.02 -16.55
N LEU A 186 -18.65 -13.96 -17.12
CA LEU A 186 -18.03 -13.82 -18.44
C LEU A 186 -19.08 -13.69 -19.54
N ALA A 187 -20.20 -14.43 -19.45
CA ALA A 187 -21.32 -14.31 -20.38
C ALA A 187 -22.07 -12.97 -20.26
N LYS A 188 -22.06 -12.34 -19.07
CA LYS A 188 -22.65 -11.00 -18.83
C LYS A 188 -21.75 -9.87 -19.36
N ILE A 189 -20.44 -10.08 -19.41
CA ILE A 189 -19.51 -9.10 -19.98
C ILE A 189 -19.81 -8.99 -21.48
N GLN A 190 -20.05 -7.77 -21.93
CA GLN A 190 -20.42 -7.46 -23.31
C GLN A 190 -19.29 -7.87 -24.26
N THR A 191 -19.53 -8.93 -25.03
CA THR A 191 -18.59 -9.50 -26.01
C THR A 191 -18.53 -8.71 -27.32
N GLU A 192 -19.50 -7.83 -27.56
CA GLU A 192 -19.58 -7.00 -28.76
C GLU A 192 -19.02 -5.60 -28.52
N LEU A 193 -18.13 -5.15 -29.41
CA LEU A 193 -17.69 -3.75 -29.48
C LEU A 193 -18.92 -2.85 -29.70
N PRO A 194 -19.05 -1.71 -29.00
CA PRO A 194 -20.10 -0.75 -29.30
C PRO A 194 -19.91 -0.29 -30.74
N LYS A 195 -20.93 -0.50 -31.59
CA LYS A 195 -20.89 -0.07 -33.00
C LYS A 195 -20.56 1.43 -33.03
N SER A 196 -19.52 1.79 -33.79
CA SER A 196 -19.11 3.18 -34.02
C SER A 196 -20.34 4.01 -34.36
N SER A 197 -20.48 5.15 -33.69
CA SER A 197 -21.55 6.11 -33.93
C SER A 197 -21.36 6.82 -35.29
N GLU A 198 -21.56 6.10 -36.39
CA GLU A 198 -21.50 6.63 -37.77
C GLU A 198 -22.77 7.37 -38.18
N LYS A 199 -23.72 7.62 -37.26
CA LYS A 199 -25.05 8.15 -37.57
C LYS A 199 -25.30 9.63 -37.26
N GLU A 200 -24.34 10.39 -36.73
CA GLU A 200 -24.56 11.81 -36.40
C GLU A 200 -23.97 12.81 -37.42
N VAL A 201 -23.15 12.38 -38.37
CA VAL A 201 -22.57 13.30 -39.38
C VAL A 201 -23.53 13.61 -40.56
N ASN A 202 -24.54 12.77 -40.80
CA ASN A 202 -25.45 12.91 -41.95
C ASN A 202 -26.76 13.69 -41.69
N LYS A 203 -26.89 14.43 -40.58
CA LYS A 203 -28.06 15.29 -40.30
C LYS A 203 -27.83 16.80 -40.49
N ASN A 204 -26.60 17.22 -40.78
CA ASN A 204 -26.25 18.63 -41.01
C ASN A 204 -25.78 18.91 -42.45
N LYS A 205 -26.40 18.27 -43.45
CA LYS A 205 -26.19 18.57 -44.86
C LYS A 205 -27.51 18.71 -45.59
#